data_AF-A0A2K3L5P2-F1
#
_entry.id   AF-A0A2K3L5P2-F1
#
_cell.length_a   1.000
_cell.length_b   1.000
_cell.length_c   1.000
_cell.angle_alpha   90.00
_cell.angle_beta   90.00
_cell.angle_gamma   90.00
#
_symmetry.space_group_name_H-M   'P 1'
#
loop_
_entity.id
_entity.type
_entity.pdbx_description
1 polymer ?
#
loop_
_entity_poly.entity_id
_entity_poly.type
_entity_poly.pdbx_seq_one_letter_code
_entity_poly.pdbx_strand_id
1 'polypeptide(L)'
;MSDFLGRRSNIAFVVKASGESSESSTSLTVFKSVQSVWDTPEDRLGLIGLGFAAVVALWASTNLIAAIDKLPVIPISLELIGILFSVWFTYRYLLFKPDREELFQILNKSASDILGR
;
A
#
# COMPACT_ATOMS: atom_id res chain seq x y z
N MET A 1 -42.59 -61.74 9.21
CA MET A 1 -42.22 -62.35 7.92
C MET A 1 -42.65 -61.35 6.85
N SER A 2 -41.78 -60.36 6.58
CA SER A 2 -41.17 -60.05 5.27
C SER A 2 -41.71 -58.66 4.85
N ASP A 3 -41.00 -57.69 4.28
CA ASP A 3 -39.74 -57.67 3.56
C ASP A 3 -38.99 -56.33 3.75
N PHE A 4 -37.66 -56.47 3.73
CA PHE A 4 -36.67 -55.42 3.80
C PHE A 4 -36.34 -54.97 2.36
N LEU A 5 -36.74 -53.77 1.96
CA LEU A 5 -36.29 -53.19 0.69
C LEU A 5 -35.59 -51.86 0.93
N GLY A 6 -34.26 -51.94 0.88
CA GLY A 6 -33.33 -50.83 1.00
C GLY A 6 -33.55 -49.77 -0.08
N ARG A 7 -33.69 -48.53 0.38
CA ARG A 7 -33.85 -47.34 -0.45
C ARG A 7 -32.47 -46.89 -0.97
N ARG A 8 -32.16 -47.25 -2.21
CA ARG A 8 -30.97 -46.78 -2.95
C ARG A 8 -31.16 -45.34 -3.40
N SER A 9 -30.60 -44.38 -2.67
CA SER A 9 -30.54 -42.97 -3.08
C SER A 9 -29.40 -42.76 -4.09
N ASN A 10 -29.73 -42.63 -5.37
CA ASN A 10 -28.78 -42.18 -6.38
C ASN A 10 -28.66 -40.65 -6.27
N ILE A 11 -27.44 -40.16 -6.02
CA ILE A 11 -27.15 -38.72 -5.93
C ILE A 11 -26.93 -38.22 -7.36
N ALA A 12 -27.88 -37.46 -7.89
CA ALA A 12 -27.74 -36.85 -9.21
C ALA A 12 -26.80 -35.65 -9.11
N PHE A 13 -25.59 -35.79 -9.66
CA PHE A 13 -24.66 -34.68 -9.83
C PHE A 13 -25.11 -33.83 -11.02
N VAL A 14 -25.70 -32.67 -10.73
CA VAL A 14 -26.14 -31.69 -11.75
C VAL A 14 -24.92 -30.85 -12.15
N VAL A 15 -24.39 -31.12 -13.35
CA VAL A 15 -23.42 -30.24 -14.02
C VAL A 15 -24.21 -29.15 -14.74
N LYS A 16 -24.05 -27.92 -14.27
CA LYS A 16 -24.57 -26.73 -14.95
C LYS A 16 -23.64 -26.39 -16.12
N ALA A 17 -24.04 -26.78 -17.33
CA ALA A 17 -23.36 -26.38 -18.56
C ALA A 17 -23.55 -24.87 -18.76
N SER A 18 -22.44 -24.14 -18.77
CA SER A 18 -22.35 -22.77 -19.26
C SER A 18 -22.43 -22.82 -20.78
N GLY A 19 -23.60 -22.50 -21.33
CA GLY A 19 -23.84 -22.40 -22.76
C GLY A 19 -24.29 -20.99 -23.15
N GLU A 20 -23.41 -20.29 -23.84
CA GLU A 20 -23.61 -19.28 -24.90
C GLU A 20 -24.62 -18.12 -24.70
N SER A 21 -24.09 -16.89 -24.58
CA SER A 21 -24.45 -15.71 -25.40
C SER A 21 -23.73 -14.47 -24.84
N SER A 22 -22.42 -14.42 -25.04
CA SER A 22 -21.60 -13.21 -24.96
C SER A 22 -21.97 -12.38 -26.21
N GLU A 23 -22.25 -11.08 -26.22
CA GLU A 23 -21.49 -9.97 -25.63
C GLU A 23 -22.36 -8.73 -25.29
N SER A 24 -23.70 -8.84 -25.36
CA SER A 24 -24.63 -7.72 -25.12
C SER A 24 -25.14 -7.63 -23.66
N SER A 25 -25.09 -8.74 -22.93
CA SER A 25 -25.63 -8.80 -21.56
C SER A 25 -24.74 -8.13 -20.52
N THR A 26 -23.42 -8.04 -20.73
CA THR A 26 -22.50 -7.48 -19.72
C THR A 26 -22.57 -5.95 -19.65
N SER A 27 -22.78 -5.26 -20.77
CA SER A 27 -22.98 -3.80 -20.77
C SER A 27 -24.36 -3.43 -20.23
N LEU A 28 -25.39 -4.20 -20.56
CA LEU A 28 -26.75 -4.01 -20.05
C LEU A 28 -26.83 -4.28 -18.53
N THR A 29 -26.10 -5.27 -18.01
CA THR A 29 -26.07 -5.56 -16.57
C THR A 29 -25.29 -4.50 -15.79
N VAL A 30 -24.13 -4.06 -16.27
CA VAL A 30 -23.37 -2.98 -15.64
C VAL A 30 -24.17 -1.67 -15.66
N PHE A 31 -24.79 -1.34 -16.79
CA PHE A 31 -25.63 -0.14 -16.89
C PHE A 31 -26.86 -0.21 -15.98
N LYS A 32 -27.56 -1.36 -15.91
CA LYS A 32 -28.68 -1.55 -14.98
C LYS A 32 -28.26 -1.47 -13.52
N SER A 33 -27.10 -2.01 -13.15
CA SER A 33 -26.56 -1.92 -11.78
C SER A 33 -26.23 -0.48 -11.41
N VAL A 34 -25.58 0.27 -12.32
CA VAL A 34 -25.31 1.70 -12.11
C VAL A 34 -26.64 2.45 -11.99
N GLN A 35 -27.60 2.21 -12.90
CA GLN A 35 -28.91 2.86 -12.86
C GLN A 35 -29.67 2.56 -11.55
N SER A 36 -29.65 1.32 -11.05
CA SER A 36 -30.30 0.97 -9.77
C SER A 36 -29.66 1.65 -8.57
N VAL A 37 -28.34 1.88 -8.59
CA VAL A 37 -27.62 2.63 -7.54
C VAL A 37 -27.92 4.14 -7.63
N TRP A 38 -28.18 4.64 -8.84
CA TRP A 38 -28.56 6.04 -9.06
C TRP A 38 -30.03 6.34 -8.75
N ASP A 39 -30.95 5.38 -8.89
CA ASP A 39 -32.38 5.61 -8.66
C ASP A 39 -32.78 5.67 -7.17
N THR A 40 -31.96 5.12 -6.28
CA THR A 40 -32.18 5.16 -4.82
C THR A 40 -31.77 6.53 -4.24
N PRO A 41 -32.69 7.32 -3.66
CA PRO A 41 -32.37 8.67 -3.18
C PRO A 41 -31.37 8.69 -2.02
N GLU A 42 -31.33 7.63 -1.20
CA GLU A 42 -30.37 7.47 -0.10
C GLU A 42 -28.92 7.31 -0.60
N ASP A 43 -28.73 6.60 -1.71
CA ASP A 43 -27.40 6.31 -2.28
C ASP A 43 -26.82 7.49 -3.08
N ARG A 44 -27.67 8.43 -3.54
CA ARG A 44 -27.22 9.64 -4.25
C ARG A 44 -26.31 10.52 -3.39
N LEU A 45 -26.62 10.66 -2.10
CA LEU A 45 -25.78 11.40 -1.15
C LEU A 45 -24.42 10.71 -0.96
N GLY A 46 -24.42 9.38 -0.83
CA GLY A 46 -23.19 8.59 -0.76
C GLY A 46 -22.35 8.69 -2.03
N LEU A 47 -23.00 8.71 -3.20
CA LEU A 47 -22.33 8.81 -4.49
C LEU A 47 -21.75 10.20 -4.74
N ILE A 48 -22.46 11.26 -4.33
CA ILE A 48 -21.94 12.64 -4.34
C ILE A 48 -20.76 12.78 -3.38
N GLY A 49 -20.87 12.22 -2.17
CA GLY A 49 -19.79 12.21 -1.18
C GLY A 49 -18.56 11.44 -1.68
N LEU A 50 -18.75 10.28 -2.30
CA LEU A 50 -17.69 9.48 -2.93
C LEU A 50 -17.06 10.22 -4.11
N GLY A 51 -17.87 10.87 -4.95
CA GLY A 51 -17.39 11.70 -6.06
C GLY A 51 -16.57 12.89 -5.57
N PHE A 52 -17.04 13.59 -4.53
CA PHE A 52 -16.30 14.67 -3.90
C PHE A 52 -15.00 14.17 -3.27
N ALA A 53 -15.03 13.05 -2.54
CA ALA A 53 -13.85 12.42 -1.98
C ALA A 53 -12.85 12.01 -3.07
N ALA A 54 -13.31 11.50 -4.20
CA ALA A 54 -12.47 11.17 -5.34
C ALA A 54 -11.80 12.42 -5.94
N VAL A 55 -12.53 13.53 -6.08
CA VAL A 55 -11.99 14.80 -6.56
C VAL A 55 -10.97 15.37 -5.57
N VAL A 56 -11.28 15.36 -4.27
CA VAL A 56 -10.36 15.82 -3.22
C VAL A 56 -9.13 14.94 -3.15
N ALA A 57 -9.28 13.61 -3.24
CA ALA A 57 -8.16 12.67 -3.25
C ALA A 57 -7.27 12.92 -4.47
N LEU A 58 -7.85 13.14 -5.65
CA LEU A 58 -7.10 13.44 -6.85
C LEU A 58 -6.39 14.79 -6.74
N TRP A 59 -7.08 15.84 -6.27
CA TRP A 59 -6.51 17.16 -6.03
C TRP A 59 -5.37 17.13 -5.00
N ALA A 60 -5.56 16.42 -3.88
CA ALA A 60 -4.55 16.27 -2.85
C ALA A 60 -3.35 15.46 -3.35
N SER A 61 -3.59 14.37 -4.09
CA SER A 61 -2.52 13.58 -4.72
C SER A 61 -1.74 14.43 -5.73
N THR A 62 -2.41 15.16 -6.62
CA THR A 62 -1.75 16.05 -7.57
C THR A 62 -0.98 17.16 -6.85
N ASN A 63 -1.52 17.77 -5.80
CA ASN A 63 -0.78 18.75 -5.00
C ASN A 63 0.40 18.14 -4.25
N LEU A 64 0.29 16.89 -3.80
CA LEU A 64 1.40 16.18 -3.15
C LEU A 64 2.51 15.87 -4.15
N ILE A 65 2.17 15.37 -5.34
CA ILE A 65 3.14 15.14 -6.42
C ILE A 65 3.74 16.46 -6.89
N ALA A 66 2.93 17.49 -7.10
CA ALA A 66 3.42 18.81 -7.48
C ALA A 66 4.27 19.43 -6.37
N ALA A 67 3.95 19.17 -5.10
CA ALA A 67 4.78 19.55 -3.99
C ALA A 67 6.11 18.79 -4.05
N ILE A 68 6.13 17.50 -4.29
CA ILE A 68 7.38 16.73 -4.43
C ILE A 68 8.23 17.25 -5.61
N ASP A 69 7.60 17.59 -6.73
CA ASP A 69 8.26 18.12 -7.92
C ASP A 69 8.73 19.60 -7.74
N LYS A 70 8.11 20.33 -6.80
CA LYS A 70 8.41 21.74 -6.47
C LYS A 70 9.15 21.94 -5.15
N LEU A 71 9.30 20.91 -4.31
CA LEU A 71 9.83 21.04 -2.96
C LEU A 71 11.28 20.55 -2.89
N PRO A 72 12.22 21.43 -2.50
CA PRO A 72 13.50 21.03 -1.95
C PRO A 72 13.36 20.47 -0.52
N VAL A 73 12.29 19.72 -0.19
CA VAL A 73 12.09 19.17 1.16
C VAL A 73 12.98 17.99 1.45
N ILE A 74 13.26 17.14 0.45
CA ILE A 74 14.24 16.06 0.62
C ILE A 74 15.63 16.66 0.95
N PRO A 75 16.15 17.65 0.19
CA PRO A 75 17.41 18.27 0.56
C PRO A 75 17.35 18.99 1.93
N ILE A 76 16.30 19.76 2.24
CA ILE A 76 16.20 20.45 3.55
C ILE A 76 16.06 19.48 4.73
N SER A 77 15.29 18.41 4.59
CA SER A 77 15.11 17.41 5.65
C SER A 77 16.38 16.57 5.84
N LEU A 78 17.05 16.17 4.76
CA LEU A 78 18.36 15.50 4.84
C LEU A 78 19.45 16.43 5.38
N GLU A 79 19.41 17.73 5.08
CA GLU A 79 20.33 18.73 5.64
C GLU A 79 20.12 18.89 7.15
N LEU A 80 18.87 19.01 7.61
CA LEU A 80 18.54 19.04 9.05
C LEU A 80 18.95 17.74 9.76
N ILE A 81 18.66 16.58 9.15
CA ILE A 81 19.11 15.28 9.67
C ILE A 81 20.64 15.22 9.74
N GLY A 82 21.33 15.70 8.70
CA GLY A 82 22.79 15.71 8.61
C GLY A 82 23.43 16.59 9.67
N ILE A 83 22.89 17.80 9.90
CA ILE A 83 23.35 18.71 10.94
C ILE A 83 23.08 18.12 12.32
N LEU A 84 21.87 17.61 12.56
CA LEU A 84 21.52 17.02 13.86
C LEU A 84 22.40 15.80 14.17
N PHE A 85 22.62 14.93 13.19
CA PHE A 85 23.50 13.79 13.31
C PHE A 85 24.95 14.22 13.50
N SER A 86 25.44 15.23 12.78
CA SER A 86 26.80 15.75 12.90
C SER A 86 27.07 16.33 14.30
N VAL A 87 26.13 17.11 14.84
CA VAL A 87 26.22 17.66 16.20
C VAL A 87 26.16 16.55 17.24
N TRP A 88 25.22 15.60 17.12
CA TRP A 88 25.10 14.46 18.04
C TRP A 88 26.34 13.55 17.99
N PHE A 89 26.84 13.23 16.80
CA PHE A 89 28.03 12.40 16.61
C PHE A 89 29.25 13.09 17.20
N THR A 90 29.46 14.37 16.89
CA THR A 90 30.56 15.17 17.46
C THR A 90 30.47 15.21 18.99
N TYR A 91 29.28 15.47 19.53
CA TYR A 91 29.10 15.51 20.97
C TYR A 91 29.31 14.16 21.65
N ARG A 92 28.75 13.08 21.09
CA ARG A 92 28.83 11.73 21.67
C ARG A 92 30.20 11.10 21.52
N TYR A 93 30.82 11.22 20.36
CA TYR A 93 31.99 10.44 20.00
C TYR A 93 33.32 11.20 20.09
N LEU A 94 33.33 12.54 19.91
CA LEU A 94 34.56 13.33 20.02
C LEU A 94 34.79 13.93 21.41
N LEU A 95 33.73 14.28 22.15
CA LEU A 95 33.87 14.90 23.48
C LEU A 95 33.92 13.89 24.64
N PHE A 96 33.28 12.71 24.51
CA PHE A 96 33.32 11.69 25.57
C PHE A 96 34.54 10.78 25.43
N LYS A 97 35.33 10.70 26.51
CA LYS A 97 36.57 9.91 26.57
C LYS A 97 36.46 8.41 26.29
N PRO A 98 35.41 7.67 26.70
CA PRO A 98 35.32 6.25 26.37
C PRO A 98 35.07 6.04 24.87
N ASP A 99 34.20 6.84 24.25
CA ASP A 99 33.75 6.64 22.87
C ASP A 99 34.83 7.00 21.82
N ARG A 100 35.74 7.95 22.12
CA ARG A 100 36.82 8.34 21.19
C ARG A 100 37.91 7.26 21.05
N GLU A 101 38.28 6.60 22.14
CA GLU A 101 39.31 5.55 22.14
C GLU A 101 38.83 4.32 21.36
N GLU A 102 37.54 3.98 21.46
CA GLU A 102 36.92 2.89 20.68
C GLU A 102 36.87 3.21 19.19
N LEU A 103 36.48 4.43 18.80
CA LEU A 103 36.48 4.85 17.40
C LEU A 103 37.88 4.83 16.77
N PHE A 104 38.89 5.36 17.48
CA PHE A 104 40.26 5.34 16.95
C PHE A 104 40.81 3.92 16.83
N GLN A 105 40.44 3.00 17.73
CA GLN A 105 40.78 1.59 17.57
C GLN A 105 40.11 0.97 16.33
N ILE A 106 38.82 1.21 16.13
CA ILE A 106 38.08 0.68 14.97
C ILE A 106 38.67 1.24 13.67
N LEU A 107 38.94 2.53 13.61
CA LEU A 107 39.44 3.20 12.40
C LEU A 107 40.88 2.76 12.07
N ASN A 108 41.76 2.64 13.06
CA ASN A 108 43.11 2.07 12.85
C ASN A 108 43.04 0.61 12.42
N LYS A 109 42.16 -0.19 13.04
CA LYS A 109 41.99 -1.60 12.67
C LYS A 109 41.53 -1.74 11.23
N SER A 110 40.51 -0.99 10.82
CA SER A 110 40.02 -1.00 9.44
C SER A 110 41.06 -0.45 8.46
N ALA A 111 41.82 0.58 8.82
CA ALA A 111 42.89 1.10 7.97
C ALA A 111 44.03 0.08 7.78
N SER A 112 44.46 -0.60 8.84
CA SER A 112 45.46 -1.68 8.78
C SER A 112 45.02 -2.86 7.91
N ASP A 113 43.75 -3.26 8.06
CA ASP A 113 43.15 -4.38 7.32
C ASP A 113 43.10 -4.09 5.80
N ILE A 114 42.78 -2.84 5.43
CA ILE A 114 42.76 -2.40 4.02
C ILE A 114 44.18 -2.20 3.46
N LEU A 115 45.13 -1.70 4.26
CA LEU A 115 46.53 -1.51 3.85
C LEU A 115 47.36 -2.81 3.92
N GLY A 116 46.81 -3.92 4.40
CA GLY A 116 47.49 -5.20 4.47
C GLY A 116 48.69 -5.21 5.43
N ARG A 117 48.62 -4.45 6.53
CA ARG A 117 49.62 -4.46 7.61
C ARG A 117 49.01 -4.79 8.96
#